data_AF-A0A4V3CT26-F1
#
_entry.id   AF-A0A4V3CT26-F1
#
_cell.length_a   1.000
_cell.length_b   1.000
_cell.length_c   1.000
_cell.angle_alpha   90.00
_cell.angle_beta   90.00
_cell.angle_gamma   90.00
#
_symmetry.space_group_name_H-M   'P 1'
#
loop_
_entity.id
_entity.type
_entity.pdbx_description
1 polymer ?
#
loop_
_entity_poly.entity_id
_entity_poly.type
_entity_poly.pdbx_seq_one_letter_code
_entity_poly.pdbx_strand_id
1 'polypeptide(L)'
;MSNIGAGYNDILLYGLPVEAEWGTGTRVQVRALAHTWPLKLGPQASSAQHAKHQYSGLERLYRYLDLRLFGRSLPVAAAPVQIPCLDSLDDKNKCLHLACCHEVADAAAGCPLLCVEYEGLPMLDLESAVRQRLGHPGATLLAQVWCIEAGRARRLLFEGHLDLDHRSLCQSVAQCAAKLPALLRGALTRYPSAAEGTRGEVQPIPAALPAYRQLHRLAKAIVKRLMWRDQWQIETGQVAHPDRQGPGSQRAQICPPPTAFWADPFLLHLQQRLWLLFEELPFASNKGHICAIELDRDGKPLSPPQIALVEPWHLAYPFVWAEEDRVFMIPDASKNRKLNLYQCRGSPLSWDLRCTLIAGERLADATIAAFEGRLWMFASHGDEQASMNDTLHIYWADRIEGPWHAHALNPVKIDARSVRPAGAMWVADGQLYRVVQDCSSIYGGAIHCMRVLRLDEHEFEEVMEPHWEASNRDQATPWHTFNRHAEVTVVDRLRRQPRWRTQ
;
A
#
# COMPACT_ATOMS: atom_id res chain seq x y z
N MET A 1 40.91 19.29 0.01
CA MET A 1 39.76 18.37 0.21
C MET A 1 39.74 17.41 -0.95
N SER A 2 40.19 16.19 -0.69
CA SER A 2 40.31 15.10 -1.64
C SER A 2 38.96 14.72 -2.22
N ASN A 3 38.92 14.65 -3.55
CA ASN A 3 37.81 14.14 -4.34
C ASN A 3 37.65 12.64 -3.97
N ILE A 4 36.72 12.31 -3.09
CA ILE A 4 36.34 10.92 -2.81
C ILE A 4 35.65 10.44 -4.09
N GLY A 5 36.34 9.60 -4.84
CA GLY A 5 35.85 9.07 -6.11
C GLY A 5 34.44 8.52 -5.95
N ALA A 6 33.52 8.99 -6.80
CA ALA A 6 32.21 8.39 -6.96
C ALA A 6 32.40 6.99 -7.56
N GLY A 7 32.73 6.01 -6.72
CA GLY A 7 32.62 4.60 -7.06
C GLY A 7 31.16 4.32 -7.37
N TYR A 8 30.88 3.94 -8.61
CA TYR A 8 29.56 3.46 -9.01
C TYR A 8 29.27 2.15 -8.26
N ASN A 9 28.06 2.02 -7.72
CA ASN A 9 27.60 0.77 -7.11
C ASN A 9 26.86 -0.03 -8.20
N ASP A 10 27.25 -1.28 -8.48
CA ASP A 10 26.79 -2.04 -9.66
C ASP A 10 25.86 -3.21 -9.29
N ILE A 11 24.79 -3.49 -10.03
CA ILE A 11 23.95 -4.69 -9.79
C ILE A 11 24.40 -5.77 -10.76
N LEU A 12 24.84 -6.91 -10.26
CA LEU A 12 25.20 -8.08 -11.07
C LEU A 12 24.02 -9.06 -11.09
N LEU A 13 23.41 -9.25 -12.26
CA LEU A 13 22.36 -10.24 -12.46
C LEU A 13 22.94 -11.59 -12.87
N TYR A 14 22.37 -12.64 -12.31
CA TYR A 14 22.73 -14.03 -12.53
C TYR A 14 21.51 -14.82 -13.02
N GLY A 15 21.62 -15.48 -14.18
CA GLY A 15 20.50 -16.19 -14.84
C GLY A 15 19.86 -15.39 -15.98
N LEU A 16 19.06 -16.06 -16.82
CA LEU A 16 18.66 -15.57 -18.16
C LEU A 16 17.92 -14.22 -18.15
N PRO A 17 18.54 -13.17 -18.72
CA PRO A 17 17.85 -11.99 -19.23
C PRO A 17 17.71 -12.15 -20.75
N VAL A 18 16.54 -11.92 -21.34
CA VAL A 18 16.43 -11.97 -22.80
C VAL A 18 17.29 -10.83 -23.38
N GLU A 19 18.41 -11.19 -24.00
CA GLU A 19 19.42 -10.28 -24.59
C GLU A 19 18.83 -9.23 -25.54
N ALA A 20 17.67 -9.52 -26.14
CA ALA A 20 16.98 -8.62 -27.06
C ALA A 20 16.32 -7.39 -26.38
N GLU A 21 16.15 -7.39 -25.06
CA GLU A 21 15.47 -6.29 -24.33
C GLU A 21 16.43 -5.43 -23.50
N TRP A 22 17.66 -5.89 -23.24
CA TRP A 22 18.58 -5.23 -22.33
C TRP A 22 19.96 -5.15 -22.97
N GLY A 23 20.17 -4.12 -23.79
CA GLY A 23 21.46 -3.85 -24.41
C GLY A 23 22.58 -3.75 -23.37
N THR A 24 23.76 -4.24 -23.75
CA THR A 24 25.01 -4.12 -22.99
C THR A 24 25.22 -2.65 -22.61
N GLY A 25 24.98 -2.31 -21.35
CA GLY A 25 24.96 -0.93 -20.85
C GLY A 25 23.63 -0.44 -20.27
N THR A 26 22.68 -1.33 -19.97
CA THR A 26 21.43 -0.93 -19.28
C THR A 26 21.71 -0.59 -17.81
N ARG A 27 21.45 0.65 -17.40
CA ARG A 27 21.47 1.06 -15.98
C ARG A 27 20.10 0.80 -15.37
N VAL A 28 20.04 0.02 -14.30
CA VAL A 28 18.82 -0.10 -13.49
C VAL A 28 18.85 0.97 -12.44
N GLN A 29 17.91 1.91 -12.53
CA GLN A 29 17.68 2.83 -11.44
C GLN A 29 16.81 2.15 -10.40
N VAL A 30 17.43 1.44 -9.46
CA VAL A 30 16.71 0.91 -8.30
C VAL A 30 16.53 2.07 -7.33
N ARG A 31 15.39 2.79 -7.41
CA ARG A 31 15.05 3.90 -6.48
C ARG A 31 15.21 3.48 -5.02
N ALA A 32 14.86 2.23 -4.76
CA ALA A 32 14.97 1.60 -3.47
C ALA A 32 16.38 1.64 -2.90
N LEU A 33 17.40 1.72 -3.74
CA LEU A 33 18.79 1.67 -3.32
C LEU A 33 19.51 3.01 -3.28
N ALA A 34 18.81 4.14 -3.45
CA ALA A 34 19.39 5.49 -3.57
C ALA A 34 20.32 5.78 -4.72
N HIS A 35 20.74 4.73 -5.39
CA HIS A 35 21.79 4.75 -6.37
C HIS A 35 21.23 4.23 -7.68
N THR A 36 21.72 4.80 -8.76
CA THR A 36 21.57 4.21 -10.08
C THR A 36 22.63 3.14 -10.19
N TRP A 37 22.23 1.88 -10.35
CA TRP A 37 23.16 0.77 -10.43
C TRP A 37 23.31 0.36 -11.90
N PRO A 38 24.52 0.39 -12.50
CA PRO A 38 24.72 -0.26 -13.77
C PRO A 38 24.54 -1.77 -13.61
N LEU A 39 23.90 -2.38 -14.59
CA LEU A 39 23.65 -3.80 -14.60
C LEU A 39 24.84 -4.50 -15.24
N LYS A 40 25.42 -5.46 -14.52
CA LYS A 40 26.38 -6.42 -15.05
C LYS A 40 25.67 -7.75 -15.24
N LEU A 41 25.98 -8.46 -16.30
CA LEU A 41 25.45 -9.81 -16.53
C LEU A 41 26.54 -10.83 -16.19
N GLY A 42 26.24 -11.71 -15.22
CA GLY A 42 27.06 -12.87 -14.89
C GLY A 42 26.88 -14.00 -15.90
N PRO A 43 27.65 -15.09 -15.77
CA PRO A 43 27.55 -16.24 -16.67
C PRO A 43 26.10 -16.77 -16.72
N GLN A 44 25.58 -16.92 -17.93
CA GLN A 44 24.26 -17.51 -18.15
C GLN A 44 24.33 -18.99 -17.75
N ALA A 45 23.41 -19.46 -16.89
CA ALA A 45 23.11 -20.89 -16.85
C ALA A 45 22.65 -21.31 -18.24
N SER A 46 23.18 -22.43 -18.72
CA SER A 46 22.79 -23.03 -19.99
C SER A 46 21.27 -23.12 -20.06
N SER A 47 20.70 -22.68 -21.18
CA SER A 47 19.26 -22.62 -21.44
C SER A 47 18.56 -23.97 -21.32
N ALA A 48 18.28 -24.40 -20.09
CA ALA A 48 17.28 -25.43 -19.82
C ALA A 48 15.91 -24.81 -20.07
N GLN A 49 15.44 -24.95 -21.31
CA GLN A 49 14.04 -24.85 -21.73
C GLN A 49 13.18 -23.83 -20.94
N HIS A 50 13.22 -22.55 -21.34
CA HIS A 50 11.97 -21.79 -21.30
C HIS A 50 11.03 -22.45 -22.30
N ALA A 51 10.33 -23.49 -21.85
CA ALA A 51 9.31 -24.14 -22.64
C ALA A 51 8.36 -23.03 -23.11
N LYS A 52 8.24 -22.85 -24.43
CA LYS A 52 7.17 -22.04 -25.00
C LYS A 52 5.88 -22.63 -24.44
N HIS A 53 5.31 -21.97 -23.43
CA HIS A 53 4.12 -22.47 -22.78
C HIS A 53 3.04 -22.55 -23.85
N GLN A 54 2.66 -23.77 -24.21
CA GLN A 54 1.56 -23.99 -25.14
C GLN A 54 0.26 -23.74 -24.37
N TYR A 55 -0.17 -22.48 -24.38
CA TYR A 55 -1.44 -22.10 -23.79
C TYR A 55 -2.60 -22.70 -24.58
N SER A 56 -3.61 -23.17 -23.87
CA SER A 56 -4.89 -23.55 -24.47
C SER A 56 -5.51 -22.37 -25.25
N GLY A 57 -6.40 -22.66 -26.21
CA GLY A 57 -7.08 -21.62 -26.98
C GLY A 57 -7.81 -20.58 -26.11
N LEU A 58 -8.45 -21.04 -25.03
CA LEU A 58 -9.14 -20.17 -24.07
C LEU A 58 -8.17 -19.30 -23.26
N GLU A 59 -7.03 -19.84 -22.85
CA GLU A 59 -6.02 -19.08 -22.12
C GLU A 59 -5.39 -17.99 -23.02
N ARG A 60 -5.15 -18.29 -24.30
CA ARG A 60 -4.70 -17.28 -25.28
C ARG A 60 -5.74 -16.17 -25.46
N LEU A 61 -7.02 -16.52 -25.57
CA LEU A 61 -8.12 -15.55 -25.69
C LEU A 61 -8.22 -14.66 -24.45
N TYR A 62 -8.16 -15.25 -23.25
CA TYR A 62 -8.16 -14.51 -21.98
C TYR A 62 -7.03 -13.48 -21.96
N ARG A 63 -5.79 -13.91 -22.21
CA ARG A 63 -4.60 -13.04 -22.19
C ARG A 63 -4.67 -11.94 -23.24
N TYR A 64 -5.20 -12.24 -24.43
CA TYR A 64 -5.45 -11.25 -25.45
C TYR A 64 -6.44 -10.17 -24.99
N LEU A 65 -7.58 -10.58 -24.40
CA LEU A 65 -8.60 -9.65 -23.91
C LEU A 65 -8.10 -8.82 -22.73
N ASP A 66 -7.38 -9.45 -21.79
CA ASP A 66 -6.76 -8.80 -20.64
C ASP A 66 -5.82 -7.67 -21.08
N LEU A 67 -4.87 -7.97 -21.97
CA LEU A 67 -3.95 -6.98 -22.54
C LEU A 67 -4.68 -5.87 -23.31
N ARG A 68 -5.76 -6.18 -24.01
CA ARG A 68 -6.54 -5.18 -24.77
C ARG A 68 -7.36 -4.25 -23.88
N LEU A 69 -7.87 -4.74 -22.75
CA LEU A 69 -8.74 -3.98 -21.86
C LEU A 69 -7.96 -3.16 -20.83
N PHE A 70 -6.83 -3.68 -20.34
CA PHE A 70 -6.04 -3.07 -19.28
C PHE A 70 -4.69 -2.49 -19.75
N GLY A 71 -4.26 -2.80 -20.97
CA GLY A 71 -3.12 -2.16 -21.64
C GLY A 71 -1.74 -2.69 -21.24
N ARG A 72 -0.70 -2.10 -21.87
CA ARG A 72 0.72 -2.35 -21.57
C ARG A 72 1.18 -1.36 -20.50
N SER A 73 1.69 -1.87 -19.39
CA SER A 73 2.40 -1.06 -18.40
C SER A 73 3.63 -0.42 -19.07
N LEU A 74 3.75 0.90 -18.96
CA LEU A 74 4.89 1.64 -19.49
C LEU A 74 6.17 1.21 -18.77
N PRO A 75 7.35 1.16 -19.42
CA PRO A 75 8.59 0.93 -18.71
C PRO A 75 8.81 1.98 -17.62
N VAL A 76 9.24 1.54 -16.44
CA VAL A 76 9.43 2.36 -15.23
C VAL A 76 10.73 3.15 -15.34
N ALA A 77 10.68 4.47 -15.15
CA ALA A 77 11.85 5.32 -14.91
C ALA A 77 11.74 5.95 -13.52
N ALA A 78 12.84 5.94 -12.76
CA ALA A 78 12.73 5.86 -11.32
C ALA A 78 13.66 6.81 -10.50
N ALA A 79 13.26 7.98 -9.99
CA ALA A 79 13.98 8.89 -9.05
C ALA A 79 14.64 8.27 -7.79
N PRO A 80 15.88 8.64 -7.43
CA PRO A 80 16.67 8.02 -6.36
C PRO A 80 16.27 8.44 -4.93
N VAL A 81 16.37 7.53 -3.94
CA VAL A 81 16.14 7.79 -2.49
C VAL A 81 17.19 7.10 -1.61
N GLN A 82 17.93 7.84 -0.77
CA GLN A 82 19.04 7.41 0.13
C GLN A 82 18.85 6.05 0.85
N ILE A 83 19.90 5.22 0.87
CA ILE A 83 20.05 4.00 1.67
C ILE A 83 21.28 4.23 2.58
N PRO A 84 21.28 3.71 3.83
CA PRO A 84 22.48 3.60 4.67
C PRO A 84 23.68 2.90 3.98
N CYS A 85 24.90 3.19 4.44
CA CYS A 85 26.11 2.63 3.83
C CYS A 85 26.10 1.09 3.90
N LEU A 86 26.19 0.42 2.74
CA LEU A 86 26.26 -1.04 2.62
C LEU A 86 27.73 -1.49 2.81
N ASP A 87 28.31 -1.21 3.96
CA ASP A 87 29.72 -1.52 4.28
C ASP A 87 30.04 -3.03 4.35
N SER A 88 29.04 -3.91 4.15
CA SER A 88 29.18 -5.37 4.30
C SER A 88 28.96 -6.17 3.01
N LEU A 89 28.63 -5.53 1.88
CA LEU A 89 28.44 -6.21 0.59
C LEU A 89 29.66 -5.98 -0.30
N ASP A 90 30.57 -6.96 -0.29
CA ASP A 90 31.86 -6.99 -1.01
C ASP A 90 32.51 -5.59 -1.17
N ASP A 91 33.14 -5.14 -0.08
CA ASP A 91 33.88 -3.87 0.07
C ASP A 91 34.85 -3.57 -1.10
N LYS A 92 35.25 -4.59 -1.86
CA LYS A 92 36.17 -4.41 -2.99
C LYS A 92 35.49 -3.87 -4.24
N ASN A 93 34.17 -4.02 -4.41
CA ASN A 93 33.49 -3.69 -5.68
C ASN A 93 32.11 -3.02 -5.59
N LYS A 94 31.55 -2.75 -4.39
CA LYS A 94 30.21 -2.12 -4.22
C LYS A 94 29.13 -2.74 -5.12
N CYS A 95 29.11 -4.06 -5.25
CA CYS A 95 28.26 -4.77 -6.20
C CYS A 95 27.17 -5.58 -5.49
N LEU A 96 25.91 -5.43 -5.91
CA LEU A 96 24.79 -6.23 -5.43
C LEU A 96 24.53 -7.38 -6.39
N HIS A 97 24.63 -8.62 -5.92
CA HIS A 97 24.39 -9.80 -6.74
C HIS A 97 22.92 -10.23 -6.60
N LEU A 98 22.20 -10.36 -7.70
CA LEU A 98 20.79 -10.77 -7.73
C LEU A 98 20.59 -11.96 -8.69
N ALA A 99 20.06 -13.05 -8.17
CA ALA A 99 19.70 -14.24 -8.94
C ALA A 99 18.26 -14.18 -9.44
N CYS A 100 18.11 -14.42 -10.74
CA CYS A 100 16.81 -14.46 -11.42
C CYS A 100 16.20 -15.87 -11.46
N CYS A 101 17.00 -16.93 -11.25
CA CYS A 101 16.56 -18.33 -11.21
C CYS A 101 17.30 -19.14 -10.14
N HIS A 102 16.70 -20.25 -9.71
CA HIS A 102 17.28 -21.13 -8.67
C HIS A 102 18.57 -21.81 -9.08
N GLU A 103 18.68 -22.25 -10.34
CA GLU A 103 19.86 -22.97 -10.83
C GLU A 103 21.15 -22.16 -10.67
N VAL A 104 21.09 -20.84 -10.86
CA VAL A 104 22.26 -19.96 -10.68
C VAL A 104 22.45 -19.59 -9.21
N ALA A 105 21.36 -19.54 -8.44
CA ALA A 105 21.41 -19.31 -7.01
C ALA A 105 22.23 -20.39 -6.29
N ASP A 106 22.10 -21.65 -6.71
CA ASP A 106 22.80 -22.78 -6.13
C ASP A 106 24.25 -22.95 -6.67
N ALA A 107 24.57 -22.36 -7.83
CA ALA A 107 25.88 -22.46 -8.49
C ALA A 107 26.86 -21.32 -8.14
N ALA A 108 26.41 -20.24 -7.51
CA ALA A 108 27.24 -19.08 -7.23
C ALA A 108 28.17 -19.30 -6.03
N ALA A 109 29.48 -19.33 -6.30
CA ALA A 109 30.52 -19.45 -5.27
C ALA A 109 31.09 -18.06 -4.89
N GLY A 110 31.15 -17.77 -3.58
CA GLY A 110 32.06 -16.76 -3.01
C GLY A 110 31.51 -15.37 -2.68
N CYS A 111 30.28 -15.01 -3.07
CA CYS A 111 29.67 -13.70 -2.76
C CYS A 111 28.23 -13.85 -2.24
N PRO A 112 27.73 -12.95 -1.37
CA PRO A 112 26.34 -12.95 -0.95
C PRO A 112 25.42 -12.63 -2.14
N LEU A 113 24.49 -13.53 -2.41
CA LEU A 113 23.56 -13.48 -3.53
C LEU A 113 22.15 -13.28 -3.02
N LEU A 114 21.45 -12.24 -3.49
CA LEU A 114 20.04 -12.08 -3.23
C LEU A 114 19.22 -12.89 -4.24
N CYS A 115 18.17 -13.55 -3.78
CA CYS A 115 17.21 -14.26 -4.61
C CYS A 115 15.80 -13.78 -4.28
N VAL A 116 15.03 -13.36 -5.29
CA VAL A 116 13.64 -12.97 -5.12
C VAL A 116 12.76 -14.10 -5.61
N GLU A 117 11.86 -14.54 -4.75
CA GLU A 117 10.89 -15.59 -5.05
C GLU A 117 9.47 -15.04 -4.92
N TYR A 118 8.58 -15.48 -5.80
CA TYR A 118 7.13 -15.25 -5.72
C TYR A 118 6.43 -16.59 -5.60
N GLU A 119 5.72 -16.83 -4.49
CA GLU A 119 5.10 -18.14 -4.20
C GLU A 119 6.11 -19.32 -4.24
N GLY A 120 7.37 -19.05 -3.90
CA GLY A 120 8.46 -20.02 -4.01
C GLY A 120 8.94 -20.31 -5.44
N LEU A 121 8.36 -19.65 -6.45
CA LEU A 121 8.87 -19.65 -7.83
C LEU A 121 9.93 -18.55 -7.99
N PRO A 122 10.93 -18.75 -8.88
CA PRO A 122 11.95 -17.72 -9.11
C PRO A 122 11.33 -16.45 -9.72
N MET A 123 12.02 -15.31 -9.56
CA MET A 123 11.58 -14.00 -10.07
C MET A 123 11.13 -14.00 -11.54
N LEU A 124 11.77 -14.81 -12.41
CA LEU A 124 11.40 -14.93 -13.83
C LEU A 124 10.02 -15.54 -14.06
N ASP A 125 9.50 -16.31 -13.11
CA ASP A 125 8.20 -16.97 -13.16
C ASP A 125 7.09 -16.16 -12.46
N LEU A 126 7.30 -14.84 -12.25
CA LEU A 126 6.32 -13.94 -11.63
C LEU A 126 4.94 -14.05 -12.28
N GLU A 127 4.86 -14.12 -13.61
CA GLU A 127 3.57 -14.26 -14.30
C GLU A 127 2.82 -15.53 -13.88
N SER A 128 3.53 -16.65 -13.76
CA SER A 128 2.97 -17.92 -13.31
C SER A 128 2.52 -17.85 -11.85
N ALA A 129 3.31 -17.23 -10.98
CA ALA A 129 2.97 -17.02 -9.57
C ALA A 129 1.69 -16.16 -9.43
N VAL A 130 1.62 -15.03 -10.16
CA VAL A 130 0.42 -14.18 -10.21
C VAL A 130 -0.77 -14.98 -10.75
N ARG A 131 -0.59 -15.75 -11.82
CA ARG A 131 -1.67 -16.52 -12.45
C ARG A 131 -2.28 -17.57 -11.52
N GLN A 132 -1.50 -18.11 -10.58
CA GLN A 132 -1.96 -19.05 -9.56
C GLN A 132 -2.88 -18.39 -8.52
N ARG A 133 -2.57 -17.16 -8.10
CA ARG A 133 -3.35 -16.39 -7.13
C ARG A 133 -4.52 -15.62 -7.76
N LEU A 134 -4.41 -15.26 -9.04
CA LEU A 134 -5.35 -14.37 -9.71
C LEU A 134 -6.78 -14.89 -9.69
N GLY A 135 -7.67 -14.13 -9.07
CA GLY A 135 -9.10 -14.41 -9.03
C GLY A 135 -9.53 -15.30 -7.87
N HIS A 136 -8.63 -15.70 -6.97
CA HIS A 136 -9.04 -16.22 -5.67
C HIS A 136 -9.38 -15.04 -4.75
N PRO A 137 -10.60 -14.95 -4.18
CA PRO A 137 -10.95 -13.85 -3.29
C PRO A 137 -9.98 -13.74 -2.10
N GLY A 138 -9.46 -12.54 -1.85
CA GLY A 138 -8.55 -12.24 -0.74
C GLY A 138 -7.13 -12.76 -0.93
N ALA A 139 -6.79 -13.26 -2.12
CA ALA A 139 -5.46 -13.78 -2.38
C ALA A 139 -4.46 -12.65 -2.65
N THR A 140 -3.44 -12.55 -1.80
CA THR A 140 -2.24 -11.76 -2.05
C THR A 140 -1.18 -12.60 -2.77
N LEU A 141 -0.15 -11.97 -3.34
CA LEU A 141 1.04 -12.68 -3.83
C LEU A 141 2.15 -12.64 -2.78
N LEU A 142 2.58 -13.80 -2.29
CA LEU A 142 3.73 -13.93 -1.41
C LEU A 142 5.01 -13.63 -2.19
N ALA A 143 5.81 -12.67 -1.72
CA ALA A 143 7.15 -12.40 -2.19
C ALA A 143 8.17 -12.53 -1.06
N GLN A 144 9.28 -13.18 -1.35
CA GLN A 144 10.35 -13.42 -0.39
C GLN A 144 11.69 -13.03 -1.00
N VAL A 145 12.52 -12.35 -0.20
CA VAL A 145 13.90 -12.02 -0.57
C VAL A 145 14.84 -12.81 0.31
N TRP A 146 15.57 -13.73 -0.31
CA TRP A 146 16.55 -14.60 0.32
C TRP A 146 17.96 -14.07 0.10
N CYS A 147 18.85 -14.36 1.03
CA CYS A 147 20.28 -14.24 0.88
C CYS A 147 20.90 -15.63 0.91
N ILE A 148 21.80 -15.89 -0.03
CA ILE A 148 22.52 -17.14 -0.19
C ILE A 148 24.01 -16.83 -0.19
N GLU A 149 24.74 -17.49 0.70
CA GLU A 149 26.19 -17.36 0.84
C GLU A 149 26.83 -18.74 0.75
N ALA A 150 27.99 -18.85 0.11
CA ALA A 150 28.66 -20.13 -0.10
C ALA A 150 28.92 -20.85 1.23
N GLY A 151 28.43 -22.09 1.34
CA GLY A 151 28.59 -22.92 2.54
C GLY A 151 27.66 -22.58 3.70
N ARG A 152 26.67 -21.69 3.51
CA ARG A 152 25.66 -21.33 4.52
C ARG A 152 24.25 -21.68 4.05
N ALA A 153 23.34 -21.84 5.01
CA ALA A 153 21.91 -22.00 4.72
C ALA A 153 21.32 -20.71 4.12
N ARG A 154 20.23 -20.84 3.34
CA ARG A 154 19.50 -19.69 2.81
C ARG A 154 18.90 -18.89 3.96
N ARG A 155 18.98 -17.55 3.89
CA ARG A 155 18.52 -16.64 4.94
C ARG A 155 17.41 -15.74 4.42
N LEU A 156 16.24 -15.76 5.05
CA LEU A 156 15.13 -14.87 4.67
C LEU A 156 15.42 -13.46 5.19
N LEU A 157 15.50 -12.48 4.29
CA LEU A 157 15.74 -11.08 4.65
C LEU A 157 14.46 -10.27 4.74
N PHE A 158 13.50 -10.56 3.86
CA PHE A 158 12.24 -9.84 3.79
C PHE A 158 11.15 -10.70 3.19
N GLU A 159 9.94 -10.55 3.71
CA GLU A 159 8.73 -11.19 3.23
C GLU A 159 7.64 -10.14 3.07
N GLY A 160 6.86 -10.25 2.00
CA GLY A 160 5.76 -9.36 1.72
C GLY A 160 4.57 -10.05 1.06
N HIS A 161 3.37 -9.55 1.32
CA HIS A 161 2.11 -9.97 0.71
C HIS A 161 1.59 -8.85 -0.20
N LEU A 162 1.89 -8.98 -1.49
CA LEU A 162 1.63 -7.94 -2.49
C LEU A 162 0.15 -7.90 -2.89
N ASP A 163 -0.33 -6.70 -3.19
CA ASP A 163 -1.66 -6.46 -3.74
C ASP A 163 -1.77 -6.96 -5.18
N LEU A 164 -2.94 -7.48 -5.55
CA LEU A 164 -3.25 -7.99 -6.88
C LEU A 164 -4.52 -7.34 -7.44
N ASP A 165 -4.46 -6.84 -8.67
CA ASP A 165 -5.68 -6.54 -9.41
C ASP A 165 -6.31 -7.84 -9.92
N HIS A 166 -7.20 -8.42 -9.12
CA HIS A 166 -7.91 -9.66 -9.44
C HIS A 166 -8.80 -9.64 -10.70
N ARG A 167 -8.83 -8.52 -11.43
CA ARG A 167 -9.49 -8.38 -12.73
C ARG A 167 -8.52 -8.60 -13.89
N SER A 168 -7.22 -8.40 -13.68
CA SER A 168 -6.22 -8.37 -14.74
C SER A 168 -4.90 -9.06 -14.38
N LEU A 169 -4.44 -9.95 -15.26
CA LEU A 169 -3.15 -10.61 -15.13
C LEU A 169 -2.02 -9.62 -15.44
N CYS A 170 -2.10 -8.92 -16.58
CA CYS A 170 -1.04 -8.02 -17.01
C CYS A 170 -0.82 -6.84 -16.05
N GLN A 171 -1.90 -6.29 -15.49
CA GLN A 171 -1.80 -5.23 -14.49
C GLN A 171 -1.19 -5.75 -13.18
N SER A 172 -1.64 -6.91 -12.70
CA SER A 172 -1.10 -7.54 -11.49
C SER A 172 0.39 -7.84 -11.62
N VAL A 173 0.80 -8.45 -12.74
CA VAL A 173 2.23 -8.74 -13.01
C VAL A 173 3.06 -7.47 -13.00
N ALA A 174 2.58 -6.41 -13.65
CA ALA A 174 3.31 -5.15 -13.67
C ALA A 174 3.39 -4.47 -12.30
N GLN A 175 2.31 -4.48 -11.52
CA GLN A 175 2.28 -3.94 -10.17
C GLN A 175 3.22 -4.69 -9.23
N CYS A 176 3.22 -6.02 -9.28
CA CYS A 176 4.14 -6.85 -8.49
C CYS A 176 5.59 -6.66 -8.94
N ALA A 177 5.86 -6.61 -10.25
CA ALA A 177 7.20 -6.34 -10.76
C ALA A 177 7.71 -4.96 -10.31
N ALA A 178 6.85 -3.95 -10.30
CA ALA A 178 7.18 -2.61 -9.83
C ALA A 178 7.49 -2.53 -8.32
N LYS A 179 7.20 -3.59 -7.54
CA LYS A 179 7.55 -3.70 -6.11
C LYS A 179 8.92 -4.28 -5.83
N LEU A 180 9.63 -4.80 -6.84
CA LEU A 180 10.99 -5.30 -6.69
C LEU A 180 11.92 -4.31 -5.95
N PRO A 181 11.90 -2.99 -6.22
CA PRO A 181 12.65 -2.03 -5.44
C PRO A 181 12.31 -2.11 -3.94
N ALA A 182 11.05 -1.96 -3.55
CA ALA A 182 10.66 -1.97 -2.14
C ALA A 182 11.04 -3.27 -1.42
N LEU A 183 10.90 -4.42 -2.09
CA LEU A 183 11.33 -5.72 -1.58
C LEU A 183 12.84 -5.73 -1.29
N LEU A 184 13.67 -5.25 -2.24
CA LEU A 184 15.12 -5.18 -2.06
C LEU A 184 15.53 -4.17 -0.97
N ARG A 185 14.85 -3.02 -0.86
CA ARG A 185 15.08 -2.07 0.24
C ARG A 185 14.81 -2.73 1.59
N GLY A 186 13.63 -3.35 1.73
CA GLY A 186 13.23 -4.03 2.96
C GLY A 186 14.23 -5.11 3.37
N ALA A 187 14.73 -5.87 2.39
CA ALA A 187 15.73 -6.92 2.59
C ALA A 187 17.11 -6.38 3.00
N LEU A 188 17.62 -5.38 2.29
CA LEU A 188 18.96 -4.85 2.55
C LEU A 188 19.06 -4.12 3.88
N THR A 189 18.01 -3.41 4.28
CA THR A 189 17.92 -2.80 5.61
C THR A 189 18.00 -3.86 6.73
N ARG A 190 17.57 -5.09 6.46
CA ARG A 190 17.60 -6.22 7.41
C ARG A 190 18.80 -7.15 7.21
N TYR A 191 19.64 -6.90 6.20
CA TYR A 191 20.79 -7.73 5.88
C TYR A 191 21.76 -7.94 7.07
N PRO A 192 22.14 -6.91 7.85
CA PRO A 192 23.10 -7.10 8.94
C PRO A 192 22.59 -8.02 10.06
N SER A 193 21.27 -8.05 10.29
CA SER A 193 20.67 -8.60 11.51
C SER A 193 19.80 -9.84 11.29
N ALA A 194 19.56 -10.28 10.05
CA ALA A 194 18.70 -11.44 9.81
C ALA A 194 19.30 -12.72 10.43
N ALA A 195 18.47 -13.52 11.11
CA ALA A 195 18.83 -14.85 11.58
C ALA A 195 18.69 -15.87 10.43
N GLU A 196 19.31 -17.05 10.55
CA GLU A 196 19.04 -18.17 9.64
C GLU A 196 17.53 -18.43 9.56
N GLY A 197 16.97 -18.31 8.36
CA GLY A 197 15.54 -18.34 8.15
C GLY A 197 15.07 -19.75 7.83
N THR A 198 14.10 -20.26 8.59
CA THR A 198 13.27 -21.36 8.12
C THR A 198 12.29 -20.84 7.07
N ARG A 199 12.06 -21.60 6.00
CA ARG A 199 11.00 -21.32 5.01
C ARG A 199 9.71 -20.97 5.77
N GLY A 200 9.21 -19.74 5.62
CA GLY A 200 7.85 -19.43 6.07
C GLY A 200 6.89 -20.47 5.48
N GLU A 201 5.82 -20.81 6.20
CA GLU A 201 4.82 -21.76 5.68
C GLU A 201 4.32 -21.24 4.33
N VAL A 202 4.83 -21.83 3.24
CA VAL A 202 4.30 -21.60 1.90
C VAL A 202 2.92 -22.21 1.92
N GLN A 203 1.89 -21.37 2.01
CA GLN A 203 0.53 -21.87 1.88
C GLN A 203 0.43 -22.64 0.56
N PRO A 204 -0.14 -23.86 0.57
CA PRO A 204 -0.19 -24.69 -0.62
C PRO A 204 -0.77 -23.86 -1.77
N ILE A 205 0.00 -23.78 -2.85
CA ILE A 205 -0.36 -23.00 -4.03
C ILE A 205 -1.69 -23.55 -4.54
N PRO A 206 -2.78 -22.76 -4.51
CA PRO A 206 -4.03 -23.22 -5.06
C PRO A 206 -3.85 -23.43 -6.56
N ALA A 207 -4.49 -24.47 -7.11
CA ALA A 207 -4.49 -24.66 -8.55
C ALA A 207 -5.02 -23.40 -9.23
N ALA A 208 -4.31 -22.95 -10.28
CA ALA A 208 -4.68 -21.76 -11.02
C ALA A 208 -6.13 -21.89 -11.52
N LEU A 209 -6.92 -20.84 -11.36
CA LEU A 209 -8.31 -20.86 -11.85
C LEU A 209 -8.31 -21.13 -13.37
N PRO A 210 -9.17 -22.04 -13.87
CA PRO A 210 -9.27 -22.28 -15.30
C PRO A 210 -9.58 -21.01 -16.09
N ALA A 211 -9.04 -20.89 -17.31
CA ALA A 211 -9.20 -19.71 -18.18
C ALA A 211 -10.65 -19.25 -18.35
N TYR A 212 -11.61 -20.19 -18.45
CA TYR A 212 -13.02 -19.86 -18.61
C TYR A 212 -13.61 -19.13 -17.38
N ARG A 213 -13.12 -19.43 -16.16
CA ARG A 213 -13.54 -18.71 -14.94
C ARG A 213 -12.99 -17.28 -14.95
N GLN A 214 -11.77 -17.08 -15.43
CA GLN A 214 -11.18 -15.73 -15.58
C GLN A 214 -11.94 -14.90 -16.61
N LEU A 215 -12.26 -15.48 -17.77
CA LEU A 215 -13.11 -14.85 -18.78
C LEU A 215 -14.48 -14.48 -18.22
N HIS A 216 -15.12 -15.39 -17.47
CA HIS A 216 -16.40 -15.11 -16.82
C HIS A 216 -16.29 -13.99 -15.79
N ARG A 217 -15.23 -13.96 -14.96
CA ARG A 217 -14.98 -12.87 -13.99
C ARG A 217 -14.78 -11.53 -14.69
N LEU A 218 -13.99 -11.51 -15.76
CA LEU A 218 -13.75 -10.33 -16.59
C LEU A 218 -15.07 -9.82 -17.19
N ALA A 219 -15.85 -10.69 -17.82
CA ALA A 219 -17.18 -10.36 -18.36
C ALA A 219 -18.11 -9.83 -17.27
N LYS A 220 -18.16 -10.50 -16.10
CA LYS A 220 -18.95 -10.06 -14.94
C LYS A 220 -18.50 -8.68 -14.44
N ALA A 221 -17.20 -8.40 -14.41
CA ALA A 221 -16.67 -7.10 -14.00
C ALA A 221 -17.06 -5.99 -15.00
N ILE A 222 -17.02 -6.28 -16.31
CA ILE A 222 -17.46 -5.35 -17.36
C ILE A 222 -18.96 -5.07 -17.23
N VAL A 223 -19.79 -6.11 -17.19
CA VAL A 223 -21.25 -5.97 -17.01
C VAL A 223 -21.54 -5.21 -15.71
N LYS A 224 -20.83 -5.53 -14.63
CA LYS A 224 -20.95 -4.81 -13.35
C LYS A 224 -20.72 -3.31 -13.54
N ARG A 225 -19.62 -2.93 -14.20
CA ARG A 225 -19.23 -1.53 -14.43
C ARG A 225 -20.19 -0.79 -15.36
N LEU A 226 -20.83 -1.49 -16.30
CA LEU A 226 -21.81 -0.92 -17.23
C LEU A 226 -23.18 -0.70 -16.58
N MET A 227 -23.60 -1.59 -15.70
CA MET A 227 -24.95 -1.59 -15.12
C MET A 227 -25.02 -0.86 -13.77
N TRP A 228 -23.96 -0.94 -12.97
CA TRP A 228 -23.88 -0.35 -11.64
C TRP A 228 -22.72 0.65 -11.52
N ARG A 229 -22.85 1.55 -10.56
CA ARG A 229 -21.81 2.42 -10.06
C ARG A 229 -21.61 2.14 -8.59
N ASP A 230 -20.36 1.93 -8.21
CA ASP A 230 -19.97 1.85 -6.81
C ASP A 230 -19.99 3.29 -6.25
N GLN A 231 -20.67 3.49 -5.12
CA GLN A 231 -20.83 4.77 -4.43
C GLN A 231 -20.64 4.56 -2.94
N TRP A 232 -19.61 5.19 -2.38
CA TRP A 232 -19.42 5.28 -0.92
C TRP A 232 -20.46 6.22 -0.31
N GLN A 233 -20.94 5.85 0.88
CA GLN A 233 -21.91 6.62 1.66
C GLN A 233 -21.51 6.58 3.13
N ILE A 234 -21.74 7.67 3.86
CA ILE A 234 -21.34 7.76 5.27
C ILE A 234 -22.44 7.18 6.15
N GLU A 235 -22.05 6.44 7.18
CA GLU A 235 -22.93 5.92 8.22
C GLU A 235 -22.40 6.37 9.59
N THR A 236 -23.22 7.09 10.36
CA THR A 236 -22.92 7.53 11.73
C THR A 236 -23.56 6.58 12.74
N GLY A 237 -22.90 6.26 13.85
CA GLY A 237 -23.43 5.37 14.87
C GLY A 237 -23.04 5.84 16.27
N GLN A 238 -23.70 5.29 17.28
CA GLN A 238 -23.38 5.55 18.68
C GLN A 238 -22.46 4.44 19.22
N VAL A 239 -21.53 4.81 20.09
CA VAL A 239 -20.65 3.85 20.78
C VAL A 239 -21.50 2.97 21.71
N ALA A 240 -21.57 1.67 21.42
CA ALA A 240 -22.42 0.75 22.17
C ALA A 240 -21.91 0.46 23.59
N HIS A 241 -20.59 0.57 23.84
CA HIS A 241 -19.95 0.40 25.15
C HIS A 241 -18.54 1.01 25.13
N PRO A 242 -18.02 1.64 26.20
CA PRO A 242 -16.66 2.17 26.24
C PRO A 242 -15.57 1.14 25.88
N ASP A 243 -15.78 -0.13 26.27
CA ASP A 243 -14.86 -1.25 25.98
C ASP A 243 -15.01 -1.87 24.58
N ARG A 244 -16.06 -1.50 23.83
CA ARG A 244 -16.24 -1.96 22.44
C ARG A 244 -15.60 -0.95 21.50
N GLN A 245 -14.47 -1.37 20.92
CA GLN A 245 -13.62 -0.49 20.10
C GLN A 245 -13.97 -0.52 18.60
N GLY A 246 -14.97 -1.32 18.20
CA GLY A 246 -15.36 -1.53 16.82
C GLY A 246 -16.54 -0.68 16.33
N PRO A 247 -16.96 -0.87 15.07
CA PRO A 247 -18.01 -0.09 14.43
C PRO A 247 -19.44 -0.28 14.97
N GLY A 248 -19.79 -1.32 15.73
CA GLY A 248 -21.15 -1.47 16.27
C GLY A 248 -22.26 -1.65 15.20
N SER A 249 -23.52 -1.80 15.66
CA SER A 249 -24.62 -2.35 14.84
C SER A 249 -25.75 -1.38 14.46
N GLN A 250 -25.89 -0.22 15.11
CA GLN A 250 -26.93 0.77 14.76
C GLN A 250 -26.29 2.01 14.15
N ARG A 251 -26.61 2.28 12.87
CA ARG A 251 -26.05 3.40 12.14
C ARG A 251 -27.10 4.17 11.34
N ALA A 252 -27.13 5.48 11.50
CA ALA A 252 -27.87 6.40 10.64
C ALA A 252 -27.07 6.70 9.36
N GLN A 253 -27.76 6.89 8.24
CA GLN A 253 -27.12 7.12 6.94
C GLN A 253 -27.07 8.61 6.61
N ILE A 254 -25.92 9.07 6.15
CA ILE A 254 -25.71 10.39 5.56
C ILE A 254 -25.38 10.16 4.07
N CYS A 255 -26.41 10.27 3.25
CA CYS A 255 -26.36 9.83 1.85
C CYS A 255 -25.89 10.95 0.90
N PRO A 256 -24.91 10.68 0.02
CA PRO A 256 -24.57 11.59 -1.07
C PRO A 256 -25.67 11.69 -2.12
N PRO A 257 -25.68 12.75 -2.96
CA PRO A 257 -26.49 12.77 -4.16
C PRO A 257 -26.07 11.66 -5.15
N PRO A 258 -26.93 11.23 -6.08
CA PRO A 258 -26.60 10.20 -7.08
C PRO A 258 -25.41 10.54 -8.00
N THR A 259 -24.98 11.80 -8.01
CA THR A 259 -23.91 12.36 -8.86
C THR A 259 -22.54 12.40 -8.19
N ALA A 260 -22.42 12.00 -6.92
CA ALA A 260 -21.15 11.97 -6.18
C ALA A 260 -21.06 10.74 -5.26
N PHE A 261 -19.88 10.45 -4.71
CA PHE A 261 -19.77 9.62 -3.51
C PHE A 261 -19.22 10.44 -2.34
N TRP A 262 -19.49 9.99 -1.12
CA TRP A 262 -18.87 10.51 0.11
C TRP A 262 -18.08 9.40 0.82
N ALA A 263 -16.80 9.66 1.11
CA ALA A 263 -15.85 8.69 1.67
C ALA A 263 -14.94 9.33 2.72
N ASP A 264 -14.20 8.49 3.45
CA ASP A 264 -13.21 8.89 4.45
C ASP A 264 -13.72 9.87 5.51
N PRO A 265 -14.76 9.51 6.28
CA PRO A 265 -15.31 10.40 7.30
C PRO A 265 -14.37 10.55 8.51
N PHE A 266 -14.04 11.79 8.86
CA PHE A 266 -13.31 12.17 10.08
C PHE A 266 -14.14 13.11 10.95
N LEU A 267 -14.06 12.93 12.26
CA LEU A 267 -14.76 13.80 13.22
C LEU A 267 -13.81 14.88 13.74
N LEU A 268 -14.30 16.12 13.79
CA LEU A 268 -13.59 17.27 14.34
C LEU A 268 -14.48 17.97 15.37
N HIS A 269 -14.00 18.06 16.61
CA HIS A 269 -14.62 18.91 17.61
C HIS A 269 -13.95 20.29 17.60
N LEU A 270 -14.72 21.33 17.27
CA LEU A 270 -14.23 22.69 17.15
C LEU A 270 -15.28 23.66 17.70
N GLN A 271 -14.89 24.54 18.64
CA GLN A 271 -15.78 25.54 19.25
C GLN A 271 -17.08 24.95 19.82
N GLN A 272 -16.98 23.84 20.56
CA GLN A 272 -18.11 23.12 21.18
C GLN A 272 -19.09 22.48 20.16
N ARG A 273 -18.72 22.41 18.88
CA ARG A 273 -19.51 21.82 17.81
C ARG A 273 -18.81 20.61 17.24
N LEU A 274 -19.58 19.59 16.89
CA LEU A 274 -19.09 18.40 16.23
C LEU A 274 -19.23 18.57 14.71
N TRP A 275 -18.14 18.34 13.99
CA TRP A 275 -18.09 18.42 12.54
C TRP A 275 -17.66 17.08 11.96
N LEU A 276 -18.22 16.75 10.81
CA LEU A 276 -17.86 15.61 9.99
C LEU A 276 -17.16 16.13 8.74
N LEU A 277 -15.87 15.85 8.62
CA LEU A 277 -15.06 16.10 7.42
C LEU A 277 -15.03 14.84 6.56
N PHE A 278 -15.10 14.96 5.25
CA PHE A 278 -15.12 13.82 4.33
C PHE A 278 -14.70 14.20 2.90
N GLU A 279 -14.29 13.22 2.11
CA GLU A 279 -14.12 13.37 0.66
C GLU A 279 -15.51 13.42 -0.01
N GLU A 280 -15.76 14.46 -0.82
CA GLU A 280 -16.75 14.39 -1.88
C GLU A 280 -16.07 14.25 -3.24
N LEU A 281 -16.44 13.21 -3.98
CA LEU A 281 -16.04 13.03 -5.38
C LEU A 281 -17.24 13.14 -6.32
N PRO A 282 -17.43 14.29 -6.98
CA PRO A 282 -18.39 14.41 -8.07
C PRO A 282 -17.99 13.53 -9.25
N PHE A 283 -18.90 12.68 -9.73
CA PHE A 283 -18.61 11.74 -10.82
C PHE A 283 -18.33 12.43 -12.16
N ALA A 284 -18.82 13.65 -12.36
CA ALA A 284 -18.59 14.41 -13.57
C ALA A 284 -17.13 14.87 -13.70
N SER A 285 -16.51 15.29 -12.58
CA SER A 285 -15.11 15.77 -12.56
C SER A 285 -14.11 14.67 -12.21
N ASN A 286 -14.55 13.62 -11.49
CA ASN A 286 -13.71 12.54 -10.96
C ASN A 286 -12.51 13.07 -10.14
N LYS A 287 -12.73 14.17 -9.41
CA LYS A 287 -11.75 14.81 -8.53
C LYS A 287 -12.37 15.06 -7.16
N GLY A 288 -11.78 14.45 -6.13
CA GLY A 288 -12.17 14.60 -4.74
C GLY A 288 -11.78 15.97 -4.19
N HIS A 289 -12.60 16.47 -3.27
CA HIS A 289 -12.35 17.64 -2.45
C HIS A 289 -12.92 17.40 -1.04
N ILE A 290 -12.51 18.19 -0.06
CA ILE A 290 -12.94 17.99 1.32
C ILE A 290 -14.18 18.84 1.60
N CYS A 291 -15.22 18.20 2.15
CA CYS A 291 -16.44 18.83 2.62
C CYS A 291 -16.57 18.65 4.15
N ALA A 292 -17.42 19.49 4.75
CA ALA A 292 -17.79 19.44 6.16
C ALA A 292 -19.32 19.49 6.33
N ILE A 293 -19.82 18.77 7.33
CA ILE A 293 -21.20 18.86 7.83
C ILE A 293 -21.17 19.05 9.34
N GLU A 294 -21.97 19.96 9.89
CA GLU A 294 -22.17 20.05 11.33
C GLU A 294 -23.08 18.90 11.80
N LEU A 295 -22.71 18.22 12.88
CA LEU A 295 -23.47 17.12 13.47
C LEU A 295 -24.03 17.53 14.84
N ASP A 296 -25.21 17.00 15.18
CA ASP A 296 -25.68 16.99 16.56
C ASP A 296 -24.97 15.90 17.40
N ARG A 297 -25.33 15.82 18.69
CA ARG A 297 -24.77 14.82 19.61
C ARG A 297 -25.14 13.38 19.24
N ASP A 298 -26.24 13.19 18.52
CA ASP A 298 -26.68 11.88 18.04
C ASP A 298 -25.95 11.47 16.74
N GLY A 299 -25.14 12.36 16.15
CA GLY A 299 -24.48 12.15 14.87
C GLY A 299 -25.36 12.40 13.66
N LYS A 300 -26.43 13.19 13.80
CA LYS A 300 -27.32 13.60 12.69
C LYS A 300 -26.86 14.93 12.07
N PRO A 301 -27.00 15.11 10.76
CA PRO A 301 -26.60 16.34 10.08
C PRO A 301 -27.50 17.53 10.49
N LEU A 302 -26.87 18.62 10.92
CA LEU A 302 -27.50 19.91 11.23
C LEU A 302 -27.38 20.93 10.09
N SER A 303 -26.55 20.64 9.08
CA SER A 303 -26.33 21.49 7.92
C SER A 303 -26.29 20.67 6.63
N PRO A 304 -26.50 21.28 5.45
CA PRO A 304 -26.06 20.68 4.20
C PRO A 304 -24.52 20.53 4.17
N PRO A 305 -23.98 19.70 3.25
CA PRO A 305 -22.54 19.62 3.01
C PRO A 305 -22.00 20.96 2.53
N GLN A 306 -20.86 21.37 3.09
CA GLN A 306 -20.18 22.62 2.77
C GLN A 306 -18.74 22.34 2.39
N ILE A 307 -18.23 23.01 1.36
CA ILE A 307 -16.84 22.84 0.93
C ILE A 307 -15.90 23.35 2.03
N ALA A 308 -14.96 22.50 2.46
CA ALA A 308 -13.94 22.81 3.45
C ALA A 308 -12.58 23.12 2.81
N LEU A 309 -12.14 22.31 1.83
CA LEU A 309 -10.87 22.51 1.14
C LEU A 309 -10.96 22.03 -0.31
N VAL A 310 -10.48 22.85 -1.24
CA VAL A 310 -10.36 22.53 -2.67
C VAL A 310 -8.96 22.87 -3.13
N GLU A 311 -8.36 21.97 -3.90
CA GLU A 311 -7.07 22.16 -4.56
C GLU A 311 -7.16 21.84 -6.06
N PRO A 312 -6.15 22.21 -6.86
CA PRO A 312 -6.05 21.80 -8.26
C PRO A 312 -5.96 20.27 -8.44
N TRP A 313 -5.45 19.55 -7.45
CA TRP A 313 -5.36 18.09 -7.41
C TRP A 313 -6.51 17.46 -6.60
N HIS A 314 -6.61 16.13 -6.66
CA HIS A 314 -7.58 15.34 -5.90
C HIS A 314 -7.19 15.30 -4.42
N LEU A 315 -8.15 15.52 -3.53
CA LEU A 315 -8.03 15.38 -2.08
C LEU A 315 -8.98 14.29 -1.57
N ALA A 316 -8.51 13.46 -0.65
CA ALA A 316 -9.29 12.48 0.10
C ALA A 316 -8.80 12.41 1.56
N TYR A 317 -9.31 11.48 2.37
CA TYR A 317 -8.81 11.15 3.71
C TYR A 317 -8.40 12.36 4.57
N PRO A 318 -9.34 13.23 5.00
CA PRO A 318 -9.05 14.46 5.73
C PRO A 318 -8.67 14.20 7.19
N PHE A 319 -7.53 13.54 7.42
CA PHE A 319 -7.03 13.28 8.77
C PHE A 319 -6.84 14.60 9.53
N VAL A 320 -7.39 14.69 10.74
CA VAL A 320 -7.30 15.87 11.61
C VAL A 320 -6.46 15.60 12.83
N TRP A 321 -5.62 16.58 13.18
CA TRP A 321 -4.78 16.57 14.38
C TRP A 321 -5.08 17.84 15.19
N ALA A 322 -5.49 17.67 16.44
CA ALA A 322 -5.78 18.78 17.33
C ALA A 322 -4.76 18.83 18.47
N GLU A 323 -4.13 19.98 18.60
CA GLU A 323 -3.37 20.41 19.78
C GLU A 323 -4.19 21.51 20.47
N GLU A 324 -4.00 21.73 21.78
CA GLU A 324 -4.86 22.55 22.66
C GLU A 324 -5.59 23.72 21.94
N ASP A 325 -4.85 24.62 21.29
CA ASP A 325 -5.41 25.78 20.56
C ASP A 325 -5.24 25.73 19.03
N ARG A 326 -4.74 24.63 18.47
CA ARG A 326 -4.40 24.52 17.04
C ARG A 326 -4.96 23.25 16.43
N VAL A 327 -5.74 23.41 15.37
CA VAL A 327 -6.24 22.29 14.58
C VAL A 327 -5.55 22.26 13.23
N PHE A 328 -5.07 21.08 12.86
CA PHE A 328 -4.43 20.79 11.59
C PHE A 328 -5.18 19.71 10.82
N MET A 329 -5.02 19.72 9.50
CA MET A 329 -5.53 18.69 8.60
C MET A 329 -4.43 18.24 7.63
N ILE A 330 -4.37 16.93 7.39
CA ILE A 330 -3.47 16.29 6.44
C ILE A 330 -4.34 15.44 5.49
N PRO A 331 -4.80 16.00 4.36
CA PRO A 331 -5.55 15.23 3.38
C PRO A 331 -4.64 14.28 2.57
N ASP A 332 -5.16 13.15 2.10
CA ASP A 332 -4.51 12.38 1.03
C ASP A 332 -4.46 13.23 -0.23
N ALA A 333 -3.23 13.57 -0.64
CA ALA A 333 -2.90 14.21 -1.90
C ALA A 333 -1.78 13.44 -2.62
N SER A 334 -1.75 12.11 -2.49
CA SER A 334 -0.70 11.21 -2.97
C SER A 334 -0.30 11.43 -4.43
N LYS A 335 -1.26 11.78 -5.31
CA LYS A 335 -1.02 12.12 -6.72
C LYS A 335 -0.17 13.39 -6.90
N ASN A 336 -0.21 14.32 -5.96
CA ASN A 336 0.59 15.56 -5.94
C ASN A 336 2.02 15.33 -5.44
N ARG A 337 2.34 14.14 -4.92
CA ARG A 337 3.64 13.77 -4.34
C ARG A 337 4.13 14.71 -3.23
N LYS A 338 3.19 15.33 -2.52
CA LYS A 338 3.45 16.23 -1.41
C LYS A 338 2.44 15.92 -0.32
N LEU A 339 2.95 15.63 0.87
CA LEU A 339 2.14 15.55 2.06
C LEU A 339 2.10 16.94 2.69
N ASN A 340 0.97 17.61 2.57
CA ASN A 340 0.79 18.98 3.01
C ASN A 340 0.07 19.02 4.36
N LEU A 341 0.54 19.90 5.24
CA LEU A 341 -0.12 20.25 6.50
C LEU A 341 -0.94 21.52 6.29
N TYR A 342 -2.23 21.46 6.59
CA TYR A 342 -3.11 22.61 6.61
C TYR A 342 -3.44 22.99 8.05
N GLN A 343 -3.56 24.29 8.35
CA GLN A 343 -3.94 24.80 9.65
C GLN A 343 -5.33 25.47 9.58
N CYS A 344 -6.21 25.14 10.52
CA CYS A 344 -7.55 25.71 10.62
C CYS A 344 -7.49 27.19 11.03
N ARG A 345 -8.27 28.06 10.36
CA ARG A 345 -8.46 29.48 10.71
C ARG A 345 -9.68 29.71 11.62
N GLY A 346 -9.86 28.85 12.63
CA GLY A 346 -10.99 28.93 13.56
C GLY A 346 -12.36 28.55 12.98
N SER A 347 -12.39 28.01 11.77
CA SER A 347 -13.58 27.46 11.13
C SER A 347 -13.22 26.16 10.38
N PRO A 348 -14.05 25.11 10.43
CA PRO A 348 -13.80 23.87 9.72
C PRO A 348 -13.93 24.04 8.20
N LEU A 349 -14.38 25.21 7.75
CA LEU A 349 -14.50 25.61 6.35
C LEU A 349 -13.34 26.50 5.87
N SER A 350 -12.33 26.74 6.72
CA SER A 350 -11.23 27.65 6.39
C SER A 350 -9.88 27.10 6.85
N TRP A 351 -9.04 26.80 5.87
CA TRP A 351 -7.75 26.14 6.05
C TRP A 351 -6.65 26.83 5.27
N ASP A 352 -5.49 27.01 5.91
CA ASP A 352 -4.28 27.52 5.27
C ASP A 352 -3.27 26.41 5.06
N LEU A 353 -2.66 26.36 3.87
CA LEU A 353 -1.44 25.58 3.68
C LEU A 353 -0.34 26.13 4.59
N ARG A 354 0.04 25.35 5.60
CA ARG A 354 1.05 25.72 6.60
C ARG A 354 2.46 25.38 6.12
N CYS A 355 2.67 24.14 5.70
CA CYS A 355 3.93 23.66 5.13
C CYS A 355 3.74 22.31 4.41
N THR A 356 4.76 21.88 3.67
CA THR A 356 4.86 20.50 3.17
C THR A 356 5.70 19.68 4.14
N LEU A 357 5.10 18.61 4.70
CA LEU A 357 5.75 17.71 5.66
C LEU A 357 6.78 16.80 4.98
N ILE A 358 6.38 16.19 3.86
CA ILE A 358 7.20 15.29 3.06
C ILE A 358 6.95 15.59 1.58
N ALA A 359 8.03 15.80 0.83
CA ALA A 359 7.97 16.11 -0.60
C ALA A 359 8.61 15.00 -1.44
N GLY A 360 8.11 14.79 -2.65
CA GLY A 360 8.65 13.83 -3.60
C GLY A 360 8.15 12.39 -3.43
N GLU A 361 7.40 12.10 -2.37
CA GLU A 361 6.87 10.78 -2.05
C GLU A 361 5.37 10.65 -2.36
N ARG A 362 4.93 9.45 -2.77
CA ARG A 362 3.51 9.12 -2.91
C ARG A 362 3.06 8.44 -1.62
N LEU A 363 2.51 9.24 -0.71
CA LEU A 363 1.98 8.79 0.57
C LEU A 363 0.46 8.96 0.57
N ALA A 364 -0.26 7.87 0.78
CA ALA A 364 -1.70 7.85 0.95
C ALA A 364 -2.08 7.64 2.41
N ASP A 365 -3.22 8.20 2.79
CA ASP A 365 -3.89 8.06 4.08
C ASP A 365 -2.97 8.31 5.30
N ALA A 366 -2.06 9.28 5.20
CA ALA A 366 -1.11 9.57 6.26
C ALA A 366 -1.84 9.91 7.57
N THR A 367 -1.59 9.10 8.59
CA THR A 367 -2.28 9.20 9.88
C THR A 367 -1.23 9.32 10.99
N ILE A 368 -1.44 10.26 11.91
CA ILE A 368 -0.48 10.55 12.99
C ILE A 368 -1.02 10.09 14.34
N ALA A 369 -0.13 9.58 15.19
CA ALA A 369 -0.39 9.31 16.59
C ALA A 369 0.74 9.88 17.47
N ALA A 370 0.39 10.42 18.64
CA ALA A 370 1.36 10.63 19.71
C ALA A 370 1.50 9.33 20.51
N PHE A 371 2.72 8.82 20.62
CA PHE A 371 3.01 7.59 21.35
C PHE A 371 4.42 7.65 21.93
N GLU A 372 4.55 7.33 23.22
CA GLU A 372 5.82 7.32 23.97
C GLU A 372 6.66 8.60 23.81
N GLY A 373 6.01 9.76 23.85
CA GLY A 373 6.67 11.07 23.81
C GLY A 373 7.10 11.55 22.42
N ARG A 374 6.69 10.85 21.35
CA ARG A 374 7.01 11.21 19.96
C ARG A 374 5.76 11.19 19.07
N LEU A 375 5.79 11.92 17.96
CA LEU A 375 4.79 11.80 16.91
C LEU A 375 5.22 10.75 15.89
N TRP A 376 4.31 9.85 15.57
CA TRP A 376 4.49 8.78 14.59
C TRP A 376 3.49 8.93 13.46
N MET A 377 3.96 8.93 12.22
CA MET A 377 3.13 8.98 11.02
C MET A 377 3.19 7.64 10.31
N PHE A 378 2.02 7.07 10.05
CA PHE A 378 1.84 5.84 9.28
C PHE A 378 1.19 6.21 7.97
N ALA A 379 1.79 5.80 6.85
CA ALA A 379 1.25 6.11 5.54
C ALA A 379 1.48 4.93 4.57
N SER A 380 0.51 4.73 3.69
CA SER A 380 0.69 3.77 2.61
C SER A 380 1.55 4.38 1.51
N HIS A 381 2.65 3.73 1.17
CA HIS A 381 3.60 4.21 0.16
C HIS A 381 3.34 3.59 -1.21
N GLY A 382 3.50 4.40 -2.25
CA GLY A 382 3.36 4.00 -3.64
C GLY A 382 4.64 4.17 -4.46
N ASP A 383 5.40 3.10 -4.67
CA ASP A 383 6.39 3.07 -5.75
C ASP A 383 5.73 3.33 -7.10
N GLU A 384 6.50 3.88 -8.05
CA GLU A 384 6.00 4.16 -9.40
C GLU A 384 5.37 2.93 -10.01
N GLN A 385 4.13 3.05 -10.49
CA GLN A 385 3.34 1.98 -11.11
C GLN A 385 2.99 0.78 -10.20
N ALA A 386 3.53 0.72 -8.98
CA ALA A 386 3.14 -0.25 -7.98
C ALA A 386 1.84 0.14 -7.28
N SER A 387 1.21 -0.83 -6.62
CA SER A 387 0.06 -0.57 -5.78
C SER A 387 0.42 0.32 -4.59
N MET A 388 -0.54 1.14 -4.15
CA MET A 388 -0.49 1.92 -2.91
C MET A 388 -1.25 1.24 -1.77
N ASN A 389 -1.61 -0.03 -1.93
CA ASN A 389 -2.48 -0.71 -0.97
C ASN A 389 -1.74 -1.67 -0.04
N ASP A 390 -0.46 -1.90 -0.30
CA ASP A 390 0.29 -2.99 0.31
C ASP A 390 1.58 -2.57 1.02
N THR A 391 2.04 -1.31 0.98
CA THR A 391 3.35 -0.93 1.54
C THR A 391 3.22 0.09 2.65
N LEU A 392 3.66 -0.24 3.86
CA LEU A 392 3.66 0.67 5.00
C LEU A 392 5.02 1.36 5.14
N HIS A 393 4.99 2.70 5.13
CA HIS A 393 6.09 3.52 5.61
C HIS A 393 5.70 4.20 6.92
N ILE A 394 6.67 4.27 7.83
CA ILE A 394 6.57 4.98 9.10
C ILE A 394 7.55 6.16 9.10
N TYR A 395 7.13 7.27 9.67
CA TYR A 395 7.97 8.43 9.94
C TYR A 395 7.78 8.89 11.37
N TRP A 396 8.75 9.63 11.91
CA TRP A 396 8.66 10.19 13.24
C TRP A 396 9.14 11.63 13.30
N ALA A 397 8.61 12.39 14.27
CA ALA A 397 8.99 13.79 14.52
C ALA A 397 8.69 14.18 15.97
N ASP A 398 9.32 15.25 16.43
CA ASP A 398 9.03 15.86 17.75
C ASP A 398 7.87 16.86 17.70
N ARG A 399 7.52 17.34 16.50
CA ARG A 399 6.46 18.33 16.27
C ARG A 399 5.75 18.06 14.95
N ILE A 400 4.50 18.49 14.84
CA ILE A 400 3.63 18.21 13.68
C ILE A 400 4.23 18.76 12.37
N GLU A 401 4.89 19.92 12.42
CA GLU A 401 5.54 20.53 11.26
C GLU A 401 6.85 19.81 10.82
N GLY A 402 7.29 18.80 11.56
CA GLY A 402 8.55 18.08 11.30
C GLY A 402 9.79 18.77 11.90
N PRO A 403 11.01 18.42 11.48
CA PRO A 403 11.32 17.53 10.38
C PRO A 403 10.80 16.11 10.65
N TRP A 404 10.25 15.51 9.61
CA TRP A 404 9.82 14.11 9.64
C TRP A 404 10.98 13.22 9.19
N HIS A 405 11.36 12.29 10.05
CA HIS A 405 12.44 11.34 9.82
C HIS A 405 11.84 10.00 9.39
N ALA A 406 12.37 9.41 8.31
CA ALA A 406 11.95 8.08 7.89
C ALA A 406 12.40 7.03 8.93
N HIS A 407 11.50 6.12 9.29
CA HIS A 407 11.83 4.97 10.12
C HIS A 407 12.92 4.12 9.47
N ALA A 408 13.90 3.63 10.25
CA ALA A 408 15.08 2.95 9.70
C ALA A 408 14.70 1.71 8.86
N LEU A 409 13.65 0.99 9.28
CA LEU A 409 13.14 -0.21 8.60
C LEU A 409 12.26 0.03 7.35
N ASN A 410 12.04 1.26 6.88
CA ASN A 410 11.15 1.52 5.73
C ASN A 410 11.59 0.78 4.44
N PRO A 411 10.66 0.12 3.70
CA PRO A 411 9.28 -0.16 4.10
C PRO A 411 9.23 -1.13 5.29
N VAL A 412 8.51 -0.76 6.34
CA VAL A 412 8.47 -1.56 7.56
C VAL A 412 7.71 -2.87 7.35
N LYS A 413 6.76 -2.88 6.41
CA LYS A 413 5.88 -4.00 6.10
C LYS A 413 5.35 -3.88 4.67
N ILE A 414 5.26 -5.00 3.96
CA ILE A 414 4.46 -5.12 2.74
C ILE A 414 3.34 -6.15 2.97
N ASP A 415 2.09 -5.70 3.12
CA ASP A 415 0.93 -6.57 3.28
C ASP A 415 -0.39 -5.88 2.89
N ALA A 416 -0.97 -6.25 1.76
CA ALA A 416 -2.24 -5.71 1.26
C ALA A 416 -3.43 -5.84 2.24
N ARG A 417 -3.31 -6.67 3.29
CA ARG A 417 -4.37 -6.93 4.27
C ARG A 417 -4.33 -5.96 5.47
N SER A 418 -3.22 -5.26 5.69
CA SER A 418 -2.99 -4.60 6.99
C SER A 418 -2.07 -3.37 7.00
N VAL A 419 -1.74 -2.78 5.84
CA VAL A 419 -0.84 -1.61 5.80
C VAL A 419 -1.55 -0.26 5.66
N ARG A 420 -2.58 -0.16 4.83
CA ARG A 420 -3.18 1.13 4.47
C ARG A 420 -4.03 1.64 5.64
N PRO A 421 -3.77 2.84 6.19
CA PRO A 421 -4.58 3.39 7.28
C PRO A 421 -6.06 3.52 6.89
N ALA A 422 -6.93 3.38 7.90
CA ALA A 422 -8.38 3.38 7.73
C ALA A 422 -9.09 4.27 8.78
N GLY A 423 -8.41 5.26 9.32
CA GLY A 423 -8.92 6.17 10.34
C GLY A 423 -7.92 6.52 11.42
N ALA A 424 -8.37 7.31 12.39
CA ALA A 424 -7.58 7.75 13.53
C ALA A 424 -7.11 6.57 14.38
N MET A 425 -5.89 6.71 14.91
CA MET A 425 -5.28 5.76 15.83
C MET A 425 -5.56 6.21 17.27
N TRP A 426 -5.47 5.27 18.22
CA TRP A 426 -5.62 5.59 19.64
C TRP A 426 -4.65 4.79 20.49
N VAL A 427 -4.39 5.30 21.68
CA VAL A 427 -3.61 4.61 22.71
C VAL A 427 -4.59 4.14 23.79
N ALA A 428 -4.56 2.85 24.12
CA ALA A 428 -5.31 2.26 25.22
C ALA A 428 -4.39 1.30 25.98
N ASP A 429 -4.45 1.32 27.31
CA ASP A 429 -3.63 0.46 28.17
C ASP A 429 -2.12 0.51 27.84
N GLY A 430 -1.63 1.69 27.46
CA GLY A 430 -0.22 1.91 27.08
C GLY A 430 0.18 1.31 25.74
N GLN A 431 -0.77 0.89 24.90
CA GLN A 431 -0.50 0.29 23.59
C GLN A 431 -1.17 1.13 22.49
N LEU A 432 -0.47 1.27 21.35
CA LEU A 432 -0.99 1.97 20.17
C LEU A 432 -1.81 1.01 19.30
N TYR A 433 -2.98 1.44 18.89
CA TYR A 433 -3.89 0.71 18.01
C TYR A 433 -4.11 1.46 16.71
N ARG A 434 -4.03 0.72 15.60
CA ARG A 434 -4.12 1.25 14.23
C ARG A 434 -5.24 0.58 13.47
N VAL A 435 -6.15 1.38 12.91
CA VAL A 435 -7.18 0.88 11.98
C VAL A 435 -6.58 0.79 10.59
N VAL A 436 -6.78 -0.34 9.92
CA VAL A 436 -6.19 -0.62 8.61
C VAL A 436 -7.21 -1.20 7.65
N GLN A 437 -7.03 -0.92 6.36
CA GLN A 437 -7.83 -1.50 5.29
C GLN A 437 -7.29 -2.88 4.92
N ASP A 438 -8.20 -3.81 4.65
CA ASP A 438 -7.92 -5.03 3.90
C ASP A 438 -8.22 -4.79 2.42
N CYS A 439 -7.16 -4.63 1.64
CA CYS A 439 -7.22 -4.42 0.21
C CYS A 439 -7.05 -5.71 -0.60
N SER A 440 -6.90 -6.88 0.03
CA SER A 440 -6.54 -8.13 -0.64
C SER A 440 -7.57 -8.62 -1.67
N SER A 441 -8.84 -8.28 -1.51
CA SER A 441 -9.91 -8.66 -2.45
C SER A 441 -10.27 -7.54 -3.42
N ILE A 442 -10.48 -6.36 -2.85
CA ILE A 442 -10.85 -5.10 -3.51
C ILE A 442 -10.34 -3.99 -2.59
N TYR A 443 -10.10 -2.81 -3.16
CA TYR A 443 -9.79 -1.60 -2.40
C TYR A 443 -10.82 -1.39 -1.27
N GLY A 444 -10.33 -1.25 -0.04
CA GLY A 444 -11.18 -1.02 1.13
C GLY A 444 -12.19 -2.15 1.37
N GLY A 445 -11.80 -3.41 1.13
CA GLY A 445 -12.68 -4.58 1.17
C GLY A 445 -13.17 -4.91 2.57
N ALA A 446 -12.35 -4.67 3.58
CA ALA A 446 -12.70 -4.71 4.98
C ALA A 446 -11.79 -3.74 5.78
N ILE A 447 -12.07 -3.63 7.07
CA ILE A 447 -11.22 -2.94 8.04
C ILE A 447 -10.83 -3.90 9.16
N HIS A 448 -9.59 -3.80 9.62
CA HIS A 448 -9.04 -4.53 10.76
C HIS A 448 -8.41 -3.54 11.74
N CYS A 449 -8.11 -4.03 12.95
CA CYS A 449 -7.31 -3.29 13.93
C CYS A 449 -5.99 -4.03 14.18
N MET A 450 -4.90 -3.28 14.22
CA MET A 450 -3.56 -3.74 14.55
C MET A 450 -3.17 -3.15 15.90
N ARG A 451 -2.70 -3.98 16.83
CA ARG A 451 -2.01 -3.51 18.04
C ARG A 451 -0.51 -3.51 17.79
N VAL A 452 0.10 -2.36 17.99
CA VAL A 452 1.54 -2.17 17.90
C VAL A 452 2.19 -2.71 19.16
N LEU A 453 3.09 -3.68 19.00
CA LEU A 453 3.82 -4.35 20.08
C LEU A 453 5.14 -3.65 20.39
N ARG A 454 5.81 -3.15 19.35
CA ARG A 454 7.07 -2.41 19.44
C ARG A 454 7.07 -1.30 18.41
N LEU A 455 7.52 -0.12 18.82
CA LEU A 455 7.67 1.03 17.95
C LEU A 455 8.76 1.95 18.51
N ASP A 456 9.92 1.93 17.87
CA ASP A 456 10.95 2.95 18.05
C ASP A 456 11.52 3.35 16.68
N GLU A 457 12.67 4.03 16.63
CA GLU A 457 13.25 4.52 15.37
C GLU A 457 13.82 3.39 14.47
N HIS A 458 14.01 2.21 15.06
CA HIS A 458 14.72 1.06 14.53
C HIS A 458 13.92 -0.25 14.57
N GLU A 459 12.92 -0.38 15.44
CA GLU A 459 12.05 -1.55 15.57
C GLU A 459 10.57 -1.22 15.32
N PHE A 460 9.90 -2.12 14.59
CA PHE A 460 8.46 -2.07 14.42
C PHE A 460 7.89 -3.49 14.41
N GLU A 461 6.91 -3.73 15.28
CA GLU A 461 6.17 -4.99 15.35
C GLU A 461 4.71 -4.71 15.69
N GLU A 462 3.79 -5.39 15.02
CA GLU A 462 2.35 -5.30 15.28
C GLU A 462 1.67 -6.66 15.09
N VAL A 463 0.52 -6.84 15.73
CA VAL A 463 -0.34 -8.02 15.57
C VAL A 463 -1.76 -7.59 15.29
N MET A 464 -2.48 -8.38 14.48
CA MET A 464 -3.90 -8.16 14.24
C MET A 464 -4.69 -8.48 15.50
N GLU A 465 -5.62 -7.61 15.88
CA GLU A 465 -6.49 -7.80 17.05
C GLU A 465 -7.68 -8.71 16.72
N PRO A 466 -7.71 -9.96 17.22
CA PRO A 466 -8.71 -10.95 16.80
C PRO A 466 -10.12 -10.65 17.31
N HIS A 467 -10.25 -9.82 18.35
CA HIS A 467 -11.52 -9.49 19.01
C HIS A 467 -11.99 -8.05 18.76
N TRP A 468 -11.34 -7.31 17.86
CA TRP A 468 -11.84 -6.01 17.43
C TRP A 468 -13.12 -6.23 16.62
N GLU A 469 -14.26 -6.09 17.32
CA GLU A 469 -15.62 -6.55 16.96
C GLU A 469 -15.68 -7.35 15.65
N ALA A 470 -15.59 -8.68 15.77
CA ALA A 470 -15.92 -9.65 14.74
C ALA A 470 -17.43 -9.64 14.36
N SER A 471 -17.98 -8.47 14.02
CA SER A 471 -19.32 -8.26 13.47
C SER A 471 -19.35 -8.40 11.94
N ASN A 472 -18.24 -8.82 11.31
CA ASN A 472 -18.06 -8.80 9.86
C ASN A 472 -18.32 -10.12 9.14
N ARG A 473 -18.83 -11.17 9.81
CA ARG A 473 -19.11 -12.46 9.14
C ARG A 473 -20.18 -12.36 8.04
N ASP A 474 -21.00 -11.31 8.01
CA ASP A 474 -22.14 -11.18 7.08
C ASP A 474 -22.10 -9.95 6.13
N GLN A 475 -21.00 -9.20 6.02
CA GLN A 475 -21.02 -7.98 5.19
C GLN A 475 -20.85 -8.27 3.70
N ALA A 476 -21.98 -8.33 3.00
CA ALA A 476 -22.08 -8.23 1.54
C ALA A 476 -21.57 -6.88 0.96
N THR A 477 -21.15 -5.92 1.81
CA THR A 477 -20.75 -4.56 1.42
C THR A 477 -19.56 -4.04 2.22
N PRO A 478 -18.44 -3.65 1.57
CA PRO A 478 -17.24 -3.13 2.24
C PRO A 478 -17.39 -1.83 3.04
N TRP A 479 -16.50 -1.65 4.02
CA TRP A 479 -16.16 -0.42 4.74
C TRP A 479 -14.67 -0.15 4.56
N HIS A 480 -14.24 1.12 4.44
CA HIS A 480 -12.80 1.40 4.30
C HIS A 480 -12.25 2.50 5.19
N THR A 481 -13.11 3.30 5.82
CA THR A 481 -12.69 4.22 6.88
C THR A 481 -13.59 4.07 8.12
N PHE A 482 -12.99 4.13 9.30
CA PHE A 482 -13.65 4.14 10.61
C PHE A 482 -13.00 5.17 11.53
N ASN A 483 -13.82 6.06 12.09
CA ASN A 483 -13.38 7.02 13.09
C ASN A 483 -14.36 7.06 14.26
N ARG A 484 -13.86 7.45 15.43
CA ARG A 484 -14.64 7.66 16.64
C ARG A 484 -14.20 8.95 17.32
N HIS A 485 -15.16 9.71 17.82
CA HIS A 485 -14.91 10.84 18.71
C HIS A 485 -16.00 10.87 19.78
N ALA A 486 -15.62 10.79 21.06
CA ALA A 486 -16.52 10.63 22.19
C ALA A 486 -17.49 9.44 21.98
N GLU A 487 -18.80 9.72 21.90
CA GLU A 487 -19.88 8.75 21.75
C GLU A 487 -20.28 8.52 20.29
N VAL A 488 -19.74 9.29 19.34
CA VAL A 488 -20.06 9.18 17.92
C VAL A 488 -19.00 8.37 17.19
N THR A 489 -19.46 7.43 16.35
CA THR A 489 -18.63 6.70 15.39
C THR A 489 -19.09 7.02 13.97
N VAL A 490 -18.17 6.97 13.03
CA VAL A 490 -18.45 7.17 11.60
C VAL A 490 -17.71 6.12 10.79
N VAL A 491 -18.37 5.61 9.75
CA VAL A 491 -17.77 4.77 8.71
C VAL A 491 -18.27 5.21 7.35
N ASP A 492 -17.60 4.77 6.29
CA ASP A 492 -18.19 4.74 4.96
C ASP A 492 -18.54 3.32 4.55
N ARG A 493 -19.57 3.17 3.71
CA ARG A 493 -20.02 1.90 3.17
C ARG A 493 -20.17 1.95 1.67
N LEU A 494 -19.64 0.94 0.99
CA LEU A 494 -19.81 0.79 -0.45
C LEU A 494 -21.21 0.31 -0.79
N ARG A 495 -21.97 1.14 -1.49
CA ARG A 495 -23.26 0.76 -2.08
C ARG A 495 -23.13 0.69 -3.60
N ARG A 496 -23.92 -0.19 -4.20
CA ARG A 496 -24.03 -0.31 -5.66
C ARG A 496 -25.30 0.36 -6.12
N GLN A 497 -25.17 1.43 -6.88
CA GLN A 497 -26.28 2.16 -7.45
C GLN A 497 -26.47 1.78 -8.93
N PRO A 498 -27.70 1.50 -9.40
CA PRO A 498 -27.95 1.29 -10.81
C PRO A 498 -27.71 2.58 -11.61
N ARG A 499 -27.00 2.49 -12.74
CA ARG A 499 -26.66 3.67 -13.57
C ARG A 499 -27.86 4.30 -14.30
N TRP A 500 -28.97 3.58 -14.43
CA TRP A 500 -30.20 4.10 -15.06
C TRP A 500 -31.10 4.90 -14.12
N ARG A 501 -30.81 4.96 -12.81
CA ARG A 501 -31.55 5.77 -11.83
C ARG A 501 -30.93 7.15 -11.56
N THR A 502 -29.86 7.49 -12.27
CA THR A 502 -29.08 8.73 -12.12
C THR A 502 -29.43 9.83 -13.12
N GLN A 503 -30.64 9.83 -13.70
CA GLN A 503 -31.10 10.88 -14.62
C GLN A 503 -31.73 12.05 -13.88
#